data_AF-A0A0E0TCY1-F1
#
_entry.id   AF-A0A0E0TCY1-F1
#
_cell.length_a   1.000
_cell.length_b   1.000
_cell.length_c   1.000
_cell.angle_alpha   90.00
_cell.angle_beta   90.00
_cell.angle_gamma   90.00
#
_symmetry.space_group_name_H-M   'P 1'
#
loop_
_entity.id
_entity.type
_entity.pdbx_description
1 polymer ?
#
loop_
_entity_poly.entity_id
_entity_poly.type
_entity_poly.pdbx_seq_one_letter_code
_entity_poly.pdbx_strand_id
1 'polypeptide(L)'
;MCILKGRGDERTLLFFMVVYGDCKKILSGIRFEQVVVSMRPIPHKDVVRAVQVTSRFPSVHGAPIHIGDPKLIGIHDIYKPDFGDPVTIREEETPVFWACGVTPQAVAMEVKPDIMITHAPGHMFITDLRDEQLGVL
;
A
#
# COMPACT_ATOMS: atom_id res chain seq x y z
N MET A 1 5.89 6.23 5.43
CA MET A 1 7.13 6.01 4.68
C MET A 1 6.86 5.21 3.42
N CYS A 2 6.69 5.85 2.26
CA CYS A 2 7.07 5.18 1.01
C CYS A 2 8.59 5.01 1.09
N ILE A 3 9.09 3.78 1.18
CA ILE A 3 10.53 3.53 1.23
C ILE A 3 11.14 4.15 -0.03
N LEU A 4 11.91 5.23 0.14
CA LEU A 4 12.56 5.96 -0.93
C LEU A 4 13.79 5.16 -1.39
N LYS A 5 13.72 4.71 -2.65
CA LYS A 5 14.79 4.40 -3.62
C LYS A 5 16.23 4.29 -3.10
N GLY A 6 16.81 3.09 -3.20
CA GLY A 6 18.24 2.95 -3.49
C GLY A 6 18.49 3.30 -4.96
N ARG A 7 19.49 4.14 -5.26
CA ARG A 7 19.87 4.49 -6.65
C ARG A 7 20.19 3.22 -7.45
N GLY A 8 19.45 2.97 -8.55
CA GLY A 8 19.87 2.02 -9.59
C GLY A 8 18.86 0.94 -10.00
N ASP A 9 17.69 0.81 -9.36
CA ASP A 9 16.70 -0.21 -9.74
C ASP A 9 15.42 0.44 -10.30
N GLU A 10 15.18 0.28 -11.61
CA GLU A 10 13.97 0.73 -12.31
C GLU A 10 12.71 -0.07 -11.91
N ARG A 11 12.83 -1.11 -11.07
CA ARG A 11 11.73 -2.01 -10.67
C ARG A 11 10.87 -1.54 -9.50
N THR A 12 11.08 -0.33 -8.99
CA THR A 12 10.49 0.13 -7.71
C THR A 12 9.59 1.36 -7.87
N LEU A 13 8.63 1.29 -8.77
CA LEU A 13 7.45 2.13 -8.62
C LEU A 13 6.53 1.40 -7.62
N LEU A 14 6.04 2.12 -6.60
CA LEU A 14 4.98 1.59 -5.75
C LEU A 14 3.71 1.55 -6.59
N PHE A 15 3.08 0.39 -6.67
CA PHE A 15 1.80 0.25 -7.37
C PHE A 15 0.71 0.02 -6.38
N PHE A 16 -0.41 0.70 -6.59
CA PHE A 16 -1.52 0.73 -5.66
C PHE A 16 -2.71 0.02 -6.30
N MET A 17 -3.19 -1.02 -5.63
CA MET A 17 -4.38 -1.76 -6.02
C MET A 17 -5.45 -1.50 -4.97
N VAL A 18 -6.69 -1.31 -5.40
CA VAL A 18 -7.82 -1.22 -4.48
C VAL A 18 -8.21 -2.65 -4.11
N VAL A 19 -8.09 -2.99 -2.82
CA VAL A 19 -8.78 -4.18 -2.31
C VAL A 19 -10.22 -3.75 -2.00
N TYR A 20 -11.14 -4.18 -2.86
CA TYR A 20 -12.57 -3.93 -2.68
C TYR A 20 -13.10 -4.74 -1.49
N GLY A 21 -13.35 -4.04 -0.39
CA GLY A 21 -14.38 -4.41 0.59
C GLY A 21 -15.64 -3.55 0.38
N ASP A 22 -16.80 -4.01 0.85
CA ASP A 22 -18.05 -3.26 0.67
C ASP A 22 -18.02 -1.94 1.46
N CYS A 23 -18.42 -0.83 0.82
CA CYS A 23 -18.71 0.42 1.51
C CYS A 23 -20.12 0.34 2.11
N LYS A 24 -20.24 0.33 3.44
CA LYS A 24 -21.54 0.25 4.12
C LYS A 24 -21.79 1.49 4.98
N LYS A 25 -22.92 2.17 4.74
CA LYS A 25 -23.45 3.17 5.68
C LYS A 25 -23.77 2.46 7.00
N ILE A 26 -23.21 2.97 8.09
CA ILE A 26 -23.53 2.55 9.46
C ILE A 26 -24.15 3.72 10.23
N LEU A 27 -24.79 3.43 11.36
CA LEU A 27 -25.48 4.45 12.17
C LEU A 27 -24.55 5.57 12.69
N SER A 28 -23.24 5.32 12.78
CA SER A 28 -22.23 6.29 13.26
C SER A 28 -21.42 6.96 12.13
N GLY A 29 -21.82 6.82 10.87
CA GLY A 29 -21.09 7.37 9.72
C GLY A 29 -20.90 6.36 8.59
N ILE A 30 -19.89 6.56 7.75
CA ILE A 30 -19.57 5.61 6.67
C ILE A 30 -18.43 4.72 7.16
N ARG A 31 -18.62 3.39 7.12
CA ARG A 31 -17.56 2.41 7.37
C ARG A 31 -16.99 2.00 6.01
N PHE A 32 -15.74 2.35 5.79
CA PHE A 32 -15.00 1.89 4.62
C PHE A 32 -14.28 0.59 4.98
N GLU A 33 -14.72 -0.51 4.37
CA GLU A 33 -13.99 -1.79 4.38
C GLU A 33 -12.96 -1.85 3.24
N GLN A 34 -12.85 -0.77 2.46
CA GLN A 34 -11.91 -0.63 1.37
C GLN A 34 -10.56 -0.21 1.91
N VAL A 35 -9.54 -1.01 1.61
CA VAL A 35 -8.15 -0.67 1.87
C VAL A 35 -7.45 -0.63 0.53
N VAL A 36 -6.80 0.48 0.24
CA VAL A 36 -5.88 0.51 -0.90
C VAL A 36 -4.58 -0.13 -0.44
N VAL A 37 -4.10 -1.12 -1.20
CA VAL A 37 -2.85 -1.80 -0.92
C VAL A 37 -1.77 -1.34 -1.88
N SER A 38 -0.55 -1.19 -1.39
CA SER A 38 0.63 -1.18 -2.24
C SER A 38 1.21 -2.59 -2.34
N MET A 39 1.52 -3.05 -3.54
CA MET A 39 2.13 -4.36 -3.78
C MET A 39 3.60 -4.21 -4.19
N ARG A 40 4.47 -5.07 -3.65
CA ARG A 40 5.86 -5.22 -4.12
C ARG A 40 6.18 -6.70 -4.32
N PRO A 41 6.82 -7.08 -5.45
CA PRO A 41 7.38 -8.42 -5.61
C PRO A 41 8.64 -8.54 -4.74
N ILE A 42 8.66 -9.49 -3.82
CA ILE A 42 9.76 -9.73 -2.90
C ILE A 42 10.37 -11.11 -3.19
N PRO A 43 11.70 -11.25 -3.33
CA PRO A 43 12.31 -12.57 -3.47
C PRO A 43 11.88 -13.51 -2.34
N HIS A 44 11.58 -14.78 -2.63
CA HIS A 44 11.02 -15.73 -1.65
C HIS A 44 11.83 -15.77 -0.33
N LYS A 45 13.15 -15.76 -0.44
CA LYS A 45 14.10 -15.76 0.69
C LYS A 45 14.01 -14.53 1.59
N ASP A 46 13.53 -13.41 1.06
CA ASP A 46 13.50 -12.11 1.74
C ASP A 46 12.11 -11.77 2.30
N VAL A 47 11.07 -12.56 2.02
CA VAL A 47 9.69 -12.31 2.49
C VAL A 47 9.62 -12.20 4.01
N VAL A 48 10.20 -13.15 4.73
CA VAL A 48 10.23 -13.14 6.20
C VAL A 48 10.95 -11.89 6.72
N ARG A 49 12.06 -11.51 6.09
CA ARG A 49 12.80 -10.30 6.43
C ARG A 49 11.97 -9.04 6.16
N ALA A 50 11.26 -8.97 5.04
CA ALA A 50 10.39 -7.85 4.70
C ALA A 50 9.27 -7.68 5.74
N VAL A 51 8.65 -8.77 6.18
CA VAL A 51 7.66 -8.75 7.28
C VAL A 51 8.31 -8.20 8.54
N GLN A 52 9.43 -8.76 8.99
CA GLN A 52 10.11 -8.36 10.21
C GLN A 52 10.51 -6.87 10.20
N VAL A 53 11.10 -6.39 9.10
CA VAL A 53 11.54 -5.00 8.97
C VAL A 53 10.34 -4.06 9.01
N THR A 54 9.29 -4.34 8.25
CA THR A 54 8.14 -3.43 8.11
C THR A 54 7.22 -3.43 9.33
N SER A 55 7.11 -4.57 10.03
CA SER A 55 6.31 -4.71 11.26
C SER A 55 6.80 -3.83 12.41
N ARG A 56 8.08 -3.43 12.40
CA ARG A 56 8.65 -2.52 13.41
C ARG A 56 8.06 -1.11 13.36
N PHE A 57 7.37 -0.74 12.28
CA PHE A 57 6.88 0.63 12.06
C PHE A 57 5.35 0.65 11.88
N PRO A 58 4.56 0.37 12.93
CA PRO A 58 3.09 0.26 12.84
C PRO A 58 2.42 1.58 12.44
N SER A 59 3.02 2.73 12.77
CA SER A 59 2.50 4.06 12.42
C SER A 59 2.78 4.49 10.97
N VAL A 60 3.46 3.67 10.16
CA VAL A 60 3.71 3.94 8.73
C VAL A 60 3.06 2.90 7.82
N HIS A 61 3.82 1.94 7.27
CA HIS A 61 3.28 0.83 6.49
C HIS A 61 2.87 -0.35 7.37
N GLY A 62 3.53 -0.54 8.52
CA GLY A 62 3.33 -1.69 9.39
C GLY A 62 3.65 -3.02 8.73
N ALA A 63 3.14 -4.10 9.33
CA ALA A 63 3.22 -5.43 8.75
C ALA A 63 2.45 -5.51 7.42
N PRO A 64 2.85 -6.39 6.48
CA PRO A 64 2.01 -6.69 5.32
C PRO A 64 0.62 -7.18 5.77
N ILE A 65 -0.41 -6.76 5.04
CA ILE A 65 -1.77 -7.23 5.29
C ILE A 65 -2.09 -8.52 4.52
N HIS A 66 -1.31 -8.81 3.48
CA HIS A 66 -1.44 -10.04 2.68
C HIS A 66 -0.12 -10.42 2.00
N ILE A 67 0.09 -11.72 1.79
CA ILE A 67 1.26 -12.30 1.12
C ILE A 67 0.78 -13.42 0.19
N GLY A 68 1.25 -13.43 -1.06
CA GLY A 68 0.96 -14.49 -2.02
C GLY A 68 -0.23 -14.17 -2.92
N ASP A 69 -1.20 -15.10 -2.99
CA ASP A 69 -2.24 -15.08 -4.03
C ASP A 69 -3.14 -13.82 -3.94
N PRO A 70 -3.07 -12.89 -4.92
CA PRO A 70 -3.87 -11.66 -4.93
C PRO A 70 -5.39 -11.91 -4.92
N LYS A 71 -5.85 -13.06 -5.43
CA LYS A 71 -7.29 -13.35 -5.54
C LYS A 71 -7.96 -13.48 -4.17
N LEU A 72 -7.20 -13.90 -3.15
CA LEU A 72 -7.70 -14.02 -1.78
C LEU A 72 -8.07 -12.66 -1.16
N ILE A 73 -7.54 -11.56 -1.70
CA ILE A 73 -7.88 -10.20 -1.31
C ILE A 73 -8.66 -9.47 -2.41
N GLY A 74 -9.37 -10.21 -3.27
CA GLY A 74 -10.26 -9.63 -4.29
C GLY A 74 -9.55 -9.02 -5.49
N ILE A 75 -8.23 -9.19 -5.63
CA ILE A 75 -7.48 -8.71 -6.80
C ILE A 75 -7.48 -9.81 -7.87
N HIS A 76 -8.29 -9.62 -8.91
CA HIS A 76 -8.46 -10.61 -9.99
C HIS A 76 -7.35 -10.61 -11.04
N ASP A 77 -6.81 -9.43 -11.35
CA ASP A 77 -5.70 -9.24 -12.27
C ASP A 77 -4.65 -8.30 -11.67
N ILE A 78 -3.53 -8.89 -11.22
CA ILE A 78 -2.44 -8.16 -10.58
C ILE A 78 -1.67 -7.25 -11.55
N TYR A 79 -1.82 -7.44 -12.85
CA TYR A 79 -1.16 -6.65 -13.89
C TYR A 79 -2.03 -5.50 -14.40
N LYS A 80 -3.22 -5.29 -13.81
CA LYS A 80 -4.11 -4.17 -14.11
C LYS A 80 -4.44 -3.40 -12.83
N PRO A 81 -3.50 -2.61 -12.28
CA PRO A 81 -3.73 -1.85 -11.06
C PRO A 81 -4.74 -0.72 -11.28
N ASP A 82 -5.50 -0.38 -10.25
CA ASP A 82 -6.39 0.79 -10.25
C ASP A 82 -5.59 2.11 -10.31
N PHE A 83 -4.38 2.12 -9.73
CA PHE A 83 -3.49 3.28 -9.75
C PHE A 83 -2.03 2.89 -9.99
N GLY A 84 -1.36 3.67 -10.85
CA GLY A 84 0.02 3.45 -11.26
C GLY A 84 0.15 2.45 -12.42
N ASP A 85 1.37 2.02 -12.69
CA ASP A 85 1.73 1.09 -13.78
C ASP A 85 1.80 -0.38 -13.31
N PRO A 86 1.81 -1.38 -14.19
CA PRO A 86 2.07 -2.75 -13.78
C PRO A 86 3.56 -3.03 -13.49
N VAL A 87 3.84 -4.04 -12.65
CA VAL A 87 5.19 -4.61 -12.45
C VAL A 87 5.33 -5.99 -13.03
N THR A 88 6.55 -6.30 -13.43
CA THR A 88 6.98 -7.67 -13.61
C THR A 88 7.16 -8.37 -12.26
N ILE A 89 6.52 -9.53 -12.11
CA ILE A 89 6.72 -10.45 -10.98
C ILE A 89 7.44 -11.67 -11.55
N ARG A 90 8.60 -12.01 -11.01
CA ARG A 90 9.40 -13.15 -11.47
C ARG A 90 9.01 -14.43 -10.73
N GLU A 91 9.37 -15.57 -11.29
CA GLU A 91 9.10 -16.90 -10.71
C GLU A 91 9.61 -17.04 -9.27
N GLU A 92 10.76 -16.43 -8.98
CA GLU A 92 11.39 -16.44 -7.65
C GLU A 92 10.96 -15.25 -6.76
N GLU A 93 9.84 -14.59 -7.08
CA GLU A 93 9.28 -13.47 -6.30
C GLU A 93 7.86 -13.77 -5.81
N THR A 94 7.56 -13.35 -4.59
CA THR A 94 6.23 -13.42 -3.97
C THR A 94 5.62 -12.02 -3.92
N PRO A 95 4.39 -11.82 -4.40
CA PRO A 95 3.67 -10.57 -4.19
C PRO A 95 3.38 -10.34 -2.70
N VAL A 96 3.75 -9.18 -2.18
CA VAL A 96 3.49 -8.79 -0.79
C VAL A 96 2.75 -7.46 -0.76
N PHE A 97 1.69 -7.38 0.04
CA PHE A 97 0.73 -6.27 0.05
C PHE A 97 0.73 -5.56 1.41
N TRP A 98 0.87 -4.25 1.39
CA TRP A 98 0.79 -3.38 2.57
C TRP A 98 -0.35 -2.38 2.42
N ALA A 99 -0.97 -1.98 3.53
CA ALA A 99 -1.90 -0.86 3.51
C ALA A 99 -1.21 0.42 3.01
N CYS A 100 -1.94 1.20 2.20
CA CYS A 100 -1.46 2.44 1.62
C CYS A 100 -2.18 3.66 2.18
N GLY A 101 -1.41 4.73 2.40
CA GLY A 101 -1.89 6.06 2.81
C GLY A 101 -2.78 6.77 1.77
N VAL A 102 -3.00 6.20 0.58
CA VAL A 102 -3.96 6.73 -0.40
C VAL A 102 -5.38 6.19 -0.22
N THR A 103 -5.61 5.31 0.77
CA THR A 103 -6.97 4.84 1.12
C THR A 103 -7.98 5.99 1.32
N PRO A 104 -7.65 7.11 2.00
CA PRO A 104 -8.54 8.26 2.08
C PRO A 104 -8.87 8.92 0.73
N GLN A 105 -7.99 8.81 -0.27
CA GLN A 105 -8.24 9.34 -1.63
C GLN A 105 -9.27 8.48 -2.35
N ALA A 106 -9.16 7.15 -2.27
CA ALA A 106 -10.16 6.23 -2.81
C ALA A 106 -11.53 6.46 -2.15
N VAL A 107 -11.55 6.62 -0.82
CA VAL A 107 -12.76 6.98 -0.08
C VAL A 107 -13.37 8.29 -0.57
N ALA A 108 -12.54 9.32 -0.79
CA ALA A 108 -13.02 10.62 -1.25
C ALA A 108 -13.62 10.58 -2.66
N MET A 109 -13.11 9.71 -3.55
CA MET A 109 -13.70 9.50 -4.87
C MET A 109 -15.14 8.98 -4.80
N GLU A 110 -15.46 8.18 -3.77
CA GLU A 110 -16.80 7.65 -3.55
C GLU A 110 -17.73 8.62 -2.84
N VAL A 111 -17.28 9.24 -1.74
CA VAL A 111 -18.15 10.14 -0.96
C VAL A 111 -18.29 11.53 -1.55
N LYS A 112 -17.38 11.90 -2.46
CA LYS A 112 -17.39 13.17 -3.21
C LYS A 112 -17.58 14.38 -2.29
N PRO A 113 -16.64 14.64 -1.36
CA PRO A 113 -16.75 15.79 -0.48
C PRO A 113 -16.69 17.09 -1.30
N ASP A 114 -17.31 18.16 -0.79
CA ASP A 114 -17.33 19.47 -1.47
C ASP A 114 -15.91 20.03 -1.70
N ILE A 115 -14.96 19.68 -0.82
CA ILE A 115 -13.55 20.05 -0.93
C ILE A 115 -12.65 18.94 -0.40
N MET A 116 -11.57 18.65 -1.13
CA MET A 116 -10.48 17.79 -0.69
C MET A 116 -9.16 18.35 -1.19
N ILE A 117 -8.17 18.48 -0.29
CA ILE A 117 -6.80 18.88 -0.64
C ILE A 117 -5.88 17.72 -0.27
N THR A 118 -5.13 17.21 -1.24
CA THR A 118 -4.17 16.11 -1.06
C THR A 118 -2.86 16.44 -1.75
N HIS A 119 -1.82 15.67 -1.43
CA HIS A 119 -0.59 15.68 -2.21
C HIS A 119 -0.81 14.97 -3.55
N ALA A 120 -0.04 15.35 -4.58
CA ALA A 120 0.06 14.60 -5.82
C ALA A 120 0.91 13.34 -5.61
N PRO A 121 0.67 12.23 -6.35
CA PRO A 121 1.51 11.05 -6.29
C PRO A 121 3.00 11.38 -6.50
N GLY A 122 3.88 10.89 -5.63
CA GLY A 122 5.32 11.20 -5.66
C GLY A 122 5.71 12.55 -5.05
N HIS A 123 4.77 13.41 -4.69
CA HIS A 123 4.99 14.73 -4.07
C HIS A 123 4.61 14.75 -2.59
N MET A 124 5.17 13.83 -1.80
CA MET A 124 4.86 13.70 -0.38
C MET A 124 5.43 14.87 0.46
N PHE A 125 4.84 15.11 1.62
CA PHE A 125 5.36 16.06 2.61
C PHE A 125 6.55 15.42 3.36
N ILE A 126 7.73 16.05 3.24
CA ILE A 126 8.94 15.63 3.95
C ILE A 126 8.95 16.27 5.34
N THR A 127 9.06 15.45 6.37
CA THR A 127 9.08 15.89 7.78
C THR A 127 10.48 15.83 8.36
N ASP A 128 10.71 16.53 9.47
CA ASP A 128 11.94 16.39 10.27
C ASP A 128 11.98 15.12 11.14
N LEU A 129 10.87 14.37 11.21
CA LEU A 129 10.82 13.08 11.88
C LEU A 129 11.68 12.06 11.14
N ARG A 130 12.60 11.43 11.85
CA ARG A 130 13.38 10.31 11.35
C ARG A 130 12.60 9.02 11.55
N ASP A 131 12.81 8.06 10.64
CA ASP A 131 12.10 6.79 10.69
C ASP A 131 12.38 5.98 11.94
N GLU A 132 13.59 6.08 12.50
CA GLU A 132 13.94 5.43 13.76
C GLU A 132 13.07 5.90 14.93
N GLN A 133 12.52 7.11 14.86
CA GLN A 133 11.60 7.64 15.87
C GLN A 133 10.19 7.05 15.77
N LEU A 134 9.87 6.37 14.66
CA LEU A 134 8.57 5.75 14.40
C LEU A 134 8.59 4.23 14.63
N GLY A 135 9.76 3.66 14.97
CA GLY A 135 9.93 2.25 15.27
C GLY A 135 9.49 1.90 16.70
N VAL A 136 8.90 0.71 16.88
CA VAL A 136 8.44 0.23 18.21
C VAL A 136 9.23 -0.98 18.76
N LEU A 137 10.31 -1.38 18.08
CA LEU A 137 11.18 -2.52 18.44
C LEU A 137 12.65 -2.14 18.34
#